data_AF-A0AA86YNY9-F1
#
_entry.id   AF-A0AA86YNY9-F1
#
_cell.length_a   1.000
_cell.length_b   1.000
_cell.length_c   1.000
_cell.angle_alpha   90.00
_cell.angle_beta   90.00
_cell.angle_gamma   90.00
#
_symmetry.space_group_name_H-M   'P 1'
#
loop_
_entity.id
_entity.type
_entity.pdbx_description
1 polymer ?
#
loop_
_entity_poly.entity_id
_entity_poly.type
_entity_poly.pdbx_seq_one_letter_code
_entity_poly.pdbx_strand_id
1 'polypeptide(L)' 'MKKEELIDLFNEHADLINMGTSVDAPGQEWIESAEKALSVNFPDDYKWFLNNYGGGDICGEEIYSI' A
#
# COMPACT_ATOMS: atom_id res chain seq x y z
N MET A 1 -6.93 -14.74 -0.47
CA MET A 1 -5.67 -14.87 0.30
C MET A 1 -5.85 -14.10 1.58
N LYS A 2 -5.41 -14.64 2.71
CA LYS A 2 -5.43 -13.89 3.98
C LYS A 2 -4.27 -12.90 4.01
N LYS A 3 -4.37 -11.83 4.82
CA LYS A 3 -3.31 -10.81 4.90
C LYS A 3 -2.01 -11.38 5.44
N GLU A 4 -2.10 -12.36 6.33
CA GLU A 4 -0.95 -13.09 6.88
C GLU A 4 -0.20 -13.87 5.79
N GLU A 5 -0.94 -14.57 4.92
CA GLU A 5 -0.34 -15.31 3.78
C GLU A 5 0.35 -14.36 2.79
N LEU A 6 -0.18 -13.14 2.61
CA LEU A 6 0.44 -12.12 1.76
C LEU A 6 1.74 -11.58 2.39
N ILE A 7 1.74 -11.35 3.71
CA ILE A 7 2.92 -10.91 4.45
C ILE A 7 4.02 -11.97 4.39
N ASP A 8 3.65 -13.24 4.56
CA ASP A 8 4.59 -14.36 4.43
C ASP A 8 5.21 -14.38 3.02
N LEU A 9 4.40 -14.20 1.97
CA LEU A 9 4.88 -14.12 0.59
C LEU A 9 5.82 -12.92 0.37
N PHE A 10 5.55 -11.76 0.98
CA PHE A 10 6.44 -10.61 0.91
C PHE A 10 7.80 -10.90 1.54
N ASN A 11 7.81 -11.57 2.68
CA ASN A 11 9.04 -11.94 3.38
C ASN A 11 9.83 -13.02 2.61
N GLU A 12 9.15 -14.00 2.01
CA GLU A 12 9.77 -15.06 1.19
C GLU A 12 10.46 -14.51 -0.06
N HIS A 13 9.98 -13.38 -0.59
CA HIS A 13 10.50 -12.74 -1.80
C HIS A 13 11.04 -11.33 -1.55
N ALA A 14 11.62 -11.10 -0.37
CA ALA A 14 12.19 -9.80 0.01
C ALA A 14 13.35 -9.32 -0.89
N ASP A 15 13.90 -10.20 -1.73
CA ASP A 15 14.88 -9.86 -2.77
C ASP A 15 14.25 -9.20 -4.01
N LEU A 16 12.94 -9.36 -4.21
CA LEU A 16 12.18 -8.84 -5.33
C LEU A 16 11.18 -7.75 -4.93
N ILE A 17 10.94 -7.57 -3.64
CA ILE A 17 9.90 -6.71 -3.09
C ILE A 17 10.52 -5.63 -2.23
N ASN A 18 10.13 -4.39 -2.49
CA ASN A 18 10.56 -3.22 -1.74
C ASN A 18 9.32 -2.42 -1.32
N MET A 19 8.74 -2.84 -0.19
CA MET A 19 7.62 -2.12 0.43
C MET A 19 8.14 -1.09 1.41
N GLY A 20 7.46 0.05 1.50
CA GLY A 20 7.68 0.99 2.58
C GLY A 20 7.10 0.46 3.91
N THR A 21 6.93 1.37 4.86
CA THR A 21 6.40 1.05 6.18
C THR A 21 5.22 1.96 6.54
N SER A 22 4.58 1.70 7.66
CA SER A 22 3.53 2.56 8.19
C SER A 22 4.03 3.97 8.57
N VAL A 23 5.35 4.18 8.68
CA VAL A 23 5.94 5.52 8.86
C VAL A 23 5.80 6.35 7.59
N ASP A 24 5.76 5.69 6.44
CA ASP A 24 5.64 6.29 5.11
C ASP A 24 4.17 6.43 4.68
N ALA A 25 3.23 6.01 5.53
CA ALA A 25 1.80 6.04 5.21
C ALA A 25 1.27 7.48 5.05
N PRO A 26 0.43 7.74 4.03
CA PRO A 26 -0.23 9.02 3.91
C PRO A 26 -1.21 9.23 5.08
N GLY A 27 -1.31 10.49 5.53
CA GLY A 27 -2.32 10.88 6.51
C GLY A 27 -3.74 10.67 5.98
N GLN A 28 -4.69 10.45 6.87
CA GLN A 28 -6.11 10.25 6.54
C GLN A 28 -6.66 11.41 5.69
N GLU A 29 -6.22 12.64 5.96
CA GLU A 29 -6.60 13.84 5.21
C GLU A 29 -6.14 13.81 3.74
N TRP A 30 -5.01 13.16 3.45
CA TRP A 30 -4.50 12.97 2.10
C TRP A 30 -5.29 11.90 1.35
N ILE A 31 -5.67 10.81 2.04
CA ILE A 31 -6.56 9.78 1.50
C ILE A 31 -7.90 10.39 1.10
N GLU A 32 -8.52 11.16 2.00
CA GLU A 32 -9.81 11.82 1.73
C GLU A 32 -9.72 12.83 0.57
N SER A 33 -8.60 13.57 0.51
CA SER A 33 -8.34 14.51 -0.58
C SER A 33 -8.17 13.81 -1.93
N ALA A 34 -7.48 12.67 -1.96
CA ALA A 34 -7.29 11.86 -3.16
C ALA A 34 -8.60 11.21 -3.63
N GLU A 35 -9.37 10.58 -2.72
CA GLU A 35 -10.70 10.03 -3.00
C GLU A 35 -11.62 11.10 -3.61
N LYS A 36 -11.61 12.32 -3.04
CA LYS A 36 -12.38 13.46 -3.57
C LYS A 36 -11.90 13.91 -4.94
N ALA A 37 -10.59 14.04 -5.14
CA ALA A 37 -10.02 14.50 -6.40
C ALA A 37 -10.31 13.52 -7.55
N LEU A 38 -10.24 12.22 -7.27
CA LEU A 38 -10.52 11.15 -8.22
C LEU A 38 -12.01 10.82 -8.33
N SER A 39 -12.86 11.37 -7.45
CA SER A 39 -14.29 11.09 -7.36
C SER A 39 -14.60 9.58 -7.18
N VAL A 40 -13.78 8.89 -6.37
CA VAL A 40 -13.93 7.47 -6.04
C VAL A 40 -13.70 7.25 -4.55
N ASN A 41 -14.27 6.19 -4.00
CA ASN A 41 -13.86 5.68 -2.69
C ASN A 41 -12.84 4.57 -2.92
N PHE A 42 -11.70 4.64 -2.24
CA PHE A 42 -10.70 3.59 -2.24
C PHE A 42 -11.25 2.34 -1.53
N PRO A 43 -10.92 1.14 -2.03
CA PRO A 43 -11.25 -0.10 -1.34
C PRO A 43 -10.56 -0.21 0.02
N ASP A 44 -11.18 -0.88 0.98
CA ASP A 44 -10.61 -1.10 2.33
C ASP A 44 -9.24 -1.80 2.29
N ASP A 45 -9.04 -2.72 1.35
CA ASP A 45 -7.75 -3.40 1.18
C ASP A 45 -6.65 -2.49 0.65
N TYR A 46 -6.99 -1.50 -0.19
CA TYR A 46 -6.02 -0.50 -0.65
C TYR A 46 -5.69 0.49 0.48
N LYS A 47 -6.67 0.92 1.27
CA LYS A 47 -6.42 1.73 2.47
C LYS A 47 -5.56 0.98 3.48
N TRP A 48 -5.80 -0.33 3.65
CA TRP A 48 -4.94 -1.18 4.48
C TRP A 48 -3.51 -1.21 3.95
N PHE A 49 -3.30 -1.35 2.64
CA PHE A 49 -1.97 -1.29 2.03
C PHE A 49 -1.27 0.04 2.33
N LEU A 50 -1.93 1.17 2.03
CA LEU A 50 -1.39 2.51 2.30
C LEU A 50 -1.01 2.70 3.77
N ASN A 51 -1.86 2.25 4.70
CA ASN A 51 -1.61 2.39 6.13
C ASN A 51 -0.48 1.52 6.68
N ASN A 52 -0.17 0.40 6.02
CA ASN A 52 0.85 -0.53 6.50
C ASN A 52 2.20 -0.38 5.79
N TYR A 53 2.19 0.10 4.54
CA TYR A 53 3.38 0.15 3.70
C TYR A 53 3.63 1.52 3.09
N GLY A 54 2.65 2.41 3.03
CA GLY A 54 2.79 3.75 2.42
C GLY A 54 3.08 3.78 0.92
N GLY A 55 3.42 2.64 0.31
CA GLY A 55 3.82 2.49 -1.07
C GLY A 55 4.81 1.32 -1.20
N GLY A 56 5.25 1.04 -2.42
CA GLY A 56 6.28 0.04 -2.66
C GLY A 56 6.33 -0.41 -4.10
N ASP A 57 7.28 -1.27 -4.41
CA ASP A 57 7.45 -1.89 -5.71
C ASP A 57 7.67 -3.39 -5.62
N ILE A 58 7.27 -4.10 -6.68
CA ILE A 58 7.50 -5.53 -6.86
C ILE A 58 8.19 -5.71 -8.21
N CYS A 59 9.38 -6.28 -8.21
CA CYS A 59 10.22 -6.44 -9.40
C CYS A 59 10.50 -5.12 -10.13
N GLY A 60 10.55 -3.99 -9.40
CA GLY A 60 10.74 -2.66 -9.97
C GLY A 60 9.47 -2.00 -10.52
N GLU A 61 8.31 -2.67 -10.45
CA GLU A 61 7.02 -2.08 -10.83
C GLU A 61 6.32 -1.52 -9.59
N GLU A 62 6.01 -0.22 -9.64
CA GLU A 62 5.49 0.55 -8.51
C GLU A 62 4.00 0.29 -8.29
N ILE A 63 3.64 0.04 -7.03
CA ILE A 63 2.27 0.19 -6.54
C ILE A 63 2.12 1.64 -6.10
N TYR A 64 1.43 2.44 -6.93
CA TYR A 64 1.25 3.85 -6.66
C TYR A 64 0.61 4.10 -5.29
N SER A 65 1.03 5.21 -4.68
CA SER A 65 0.52 5.75 -3.42
C SER A 65 -0.04 7.16 -3.64
N ILE A 66 -0.11 7.97 -2.57
CA ILE A 66 -0.63 9.34 -2.55
C ILE A 66 0.51 10.36 -2.49
#